data_AF-A0A9D5EL63-F1
#
_entry.id   AF-A0A9D5EL63-F1
#
_cell.length_a   1.000
_cell.length_b   1.000
_cell.length_c   1.000
_cell.angle_alpha   90.00
_cell.angle_beta   90.00
_cell.angle_gamma   90.00
#
_symmetry.space_group_name_H-M   'P 1'
#
loop_
_entity.id
_entity.type
_entity.pdbx_description
1 polymer ?
#
loop_
_entity_poly.entity_id
_entity_poly.type
_entity_poly.pdbx_seq_one_letter_code
_entity_poly.pdbx_strand_id
1 'polypeptide(L)'
;MWRYHPIRKTYETLSTGTTNPWGHDWDAQGELFFSNTVAGHFYYNVVGGHFSRNGTLDPNPRVYQMQEHHADHFHFDTGKGWQNSRDGAANDLGGGHAHSGAMIYLGNNWPEEYRGQFFTINLHGRRVNTETMERHGGGFVAKHSPDFLTSDDPWFRTLDLSYGPDGGVYIIDWSDTGECHERNGVHRTSGRIYKITYGTPAPLTPFDLRKLPAETLIALHRSPNEWFVRQARLILSERSAVARAPADVLRSFVGAMTRDQDRAVRLRVMLTLFSMDALDDEFFLAKTLQSDEAMRAWGVRRLTDKFPLDGPLGPVAQEPASAAKLTHAAGLIGPLLLKLAATDPSGLVRLTLASSLQRLPVGQRAPIALALVGRQEDQDDHDLPLLVWYGLSPVGDVDPAALVPVAQ
;
A
#
# COMPACT_ATOMS: atom_id res chain seq x y z
N MET A 1 5.81 2.17 -7.94
CA MET A 1 4.97 3.22 -7.32
C MET A 1 5.84 4.38 -6.82
N TRP A 2 5.32 5.62 -6.72
CA TRP A 2 6.06 6.76 -6.15
C TRP A 2 5.18 7.58 -5.20
N ARG A 3 5.81 8.36 -4.32
CA ARG A 3 5.12 9.34 -3.46
C ARG A 3 5.83 10.68 -3.48
N TYR A 4 5.07 11.74 -3.27
CA TYR A 4 5.59 13.09 -3.04
C TYR A 4 5.01 13.66 -1.75
N HIS A 5 5.88 14.05 -0.83
CA HIS A 5 5.47 14.67 0.43
C HIS A 5 5.31 16.19 0.23
N PRO A 6 4.11 16.78 0.31
CA PRO A 6 3.88 18.18 -0.08
C PRO A 6 4.56 19.20 0.84
N ILE A 7 4.63 18.92 2.15
CA ILE A 7 5.29 19.81 3.13
C ILE A 7 6.82 19.72 3.03
N ARG A 8 7.38 18.50 3.11
CA ARG A 8 8.83 18.25 3.03
C ARG A 8 9.41 18.41 1.62
N LYS A 9 8.56 18.46 0.60
CA LYS A 9 8.92 18.48 -0.83
C LYS A 9 9.85 17.33 -1.25
N THR A 10 9.63 16.17 -0.65
CA THR A 10 10.44 14.97 -0.87
C THR A 10 9.74 14.06 -1.86
N TYR A 11 10.43 13.71 -2.95
CA TYR A 11 10.01 12.66 -3.88
C TYR A 11 10.71 11.34 -3.53
N GLU A 12 9.97 10.24 -3.50
CA GLU A 12 10.51 8.91 -3.28
C GLU A 12 9.87 7.90 -4.24
N THR A 13 10.69 7.04 -4.83
CA THR A 13 10.21 5.86 -5.55
C THR A 13 9.94 4.76 -4.53
N LEU A 14 8.66 4.55 -4.18
CA LEU A 14 8.27 3.57 -3.17
C LEU A 14 8.57 2.13 -3.58
N SER A 15 8.48 1.84 -4.87
CA SER A 15 8.76 0.52 -5.43
C SER A 15 9.05 0.65 -6.91
N THR A 16 9.83 -0.28 -7.44
CA THR A 16 10.14 -0.38 -8.87
C THR A 16 9.61 -1.68 -9.45
N GLY A 17 9.57 -1.78 -10.77
CA GLY A 17 9.07 -2.96 -11.45
C GLY A 17 7.67 -2.77 -11.98
N THR A 18 6.98 -3.91 -12.10
CA THR A 18 5.69 -4.05 -12.78
C THR A 18 5.75 -3.48 -14.21
N THR A 19 4.62 -3.30 -14.87
CA THR A 19 4.59 -2.79 -16.26
C THR A 19 3.72 -1.57 -16.35
N ASN A 20 2.45 -1.68 -15.94
CA ASN A 20 1.44 -0.64 -16.05
C ASN A 20 0.53 -0.69 -14.81
N PRO A 21 0.97 -0.16 -13.66
CA PRO A 21 0.13 -0.07 -12.48
C PRO A 21 -0.94 1.00 -12.67
N TRP A 22 -2.22 0.62 -12.72
CA TRP A 22 -3.35 1.48 -13.11
C TRP A 22 -4.43 1.66 -12.04
N GLY A 23 -4.18 1.20 -10.81
CA GLY A 23 -5.06 1.43 -9.68
C GLY A 23 -4.35 1.08 -8.38
N HIS A 24 -4.68 1.78 -7.29
CA HIS A 24 -4.20 1.43 -5.97
C HIS A 24 -5.22 1.82 -4.90
N ASP A 25 -5.22 1.09 -3.78
CA ASP A 25 -6.04 1.43 -2.62
C ASP A 25 -5.38 0.91 -1.32
N TRP A 26 -5.93 1.34 -0.19
CA TRP A 26 -5.46 0.95 1.14
C TRP A 26 -6.50 0.11 1.87
N ASP A 27 -6.03 -0.94 2.56
CA ASP A 27 -6.89 -1.73 3.44
C ASP A 27 -7.24 -0.99 4.74
N ALA A 28 -7.99 -1.65 5.62
CA ALA A 28 -8.37 -1.10 6.92
C ALA A 28 -7.16 -0.89 7.87
N GLN A 29 -6.01 -1.50 7.58
CA GLN A 29 -4.78 -1.37 8.36
C GLN A 29 -3.84 -0.28 7.83
N GLY A 30 -4.16 0.29 6.66
CA GLY A 30 -3.34 1.28 5.97
C GLY A 30 -2.24 0.65 5.09
N GLU A 31 -2.32 -0.65 4.82
CA GLU A 31 -1.43 -1.32 3.86
C GLU A 31 -1.84 -0.97 2.43
N LEU A 32 -0.85 -0.69 1.58
CA LEU A 32 -1.07 -0.24 0.20
C LEU A 32 -1.06 -1.43 -0.77
N PHE A 33 -2.10 -1.55 -1.59
CA PHE A 33 -2.23 -2.53 -2.64
C PHE A 33 -2.42 -1.86 -3.99
N PHE A 34 -2.02 -2.51 -5.08
CA PHE A 34 -2.21 -1.96 -6.42
C PHE A 34 -2.44 -3.05 -7.48
N SER A 35 -3.18 -2.66 -8.52
CA SER A 35 -3.38 -3.47 -9.71
C SER A 35 -2.35 -3.16 -10.78
N ASN A 36 -2.12 -4.11 -11.68
CA ASN A 36 -1.18 -3.98 -12.78
C ASN A 36 -1.67 -4.71 -14.04
N THR A 37 -1.14 -4.30 -15.18
CA THR A 37 -1.37 -4.94 -16.47
C THR A 37 -0.14 -5.72 -16.95
N VAL A 38 -0.41 -6.87 -17.59
CA VAL A 38 0.48 -7.87 -18.21
C VAL A 38 1.27 -8.81 -17.28
N ALA A 39 1.83 -8.35 -16.16
CA ALA A 39 2.72 -9.20 -15.32
C ALA A 39 2.02 -9.89 -14.13
N GLY A 40 0.73 -9.60 -13.91
CA GLY A 40 -0.02 -9.99 -12.71
C GLY A 40 -1.04 -8.89 -12.39
N HIS A 41 -2.02 -9.18 -11.53
CA HIS A 41 -3.17 -8.29 -11.29
C HIS A 41 -3.24 -7.70 -9.87
N PHE A 42 -2.58 -8.29 -8.88
CA PHE A 42 -2.66 -7.90 -7.48
C PHE A 42 -1.26 -7.85 -6.84
N TYR A 43 -0.94 -6.72 -6.19
CA TYR A 43 0.36 -6.51 -5.56
C TYR A 43 0.18 -5.84 -4.20
N TYR A 44 0.84 -6.37 -3.17
CA TYR A 44 1.04 -5.69 -1.89
C TYR A 44 2.31 -4.83 -1.97
N ASN A 45 2.16 -3.51 -1.87
CA ASN A 45 3.26 -2.58 -2.02
C ASN A 45 4.04 -2.39 -0.71
N VAL A 46 5.01 -3.27 -0.50
CA VAL A 46 6.04 -3.05 0.52
C VAL A 46 7.08 -2.04 -0.01
N VAL A 47 7.40 -1.03 0.80
CA VAL A 47 8.32 0.06 0.40
C VAL A 47 9.73 -0.49 0.16
N GLY A 48 10.40 -0.03 -0.89
CA GLY A 48 11.68 -0.58 -1.35
C GLY A 48 11.55 -1.89 -2.14
N GLY A 49 10.33 -2.25 -2.54
CA GLY A 49 10.09 -3.44 -3.35
C GLY A 49 10.59 -3.30 -4.79
N HIS A 50 11.12 -4.40 -5.31
CA HIS A 50 11.55 -4.56 -6.69
C HIS A 50 10.73 -5.68 -7.31
N PHE A 51 9.71 -5.31 -8.08
CA PHE A 51 8.74 -6.25 -8.65
C PHE A 51 9.13 -6.75 -10.04
N SER A 52 8.66 -7.94 -10.38
CA SER A 52 8.85 -8.54 -11.70
C SER A 52 8.28 -7.63 -12.78
N ARG A 53 8.97 -7.62 -13.92
CA ARG A 53 8.67 -6.76 -15.07
C ARG A 53 8.90 -7.54 -16.36
N ASN A 54 8.01 -7.38 -17.32
CA ASN A 54 8.07 -8.19 -18.53
C ASN A 54 9.24 -7.76 -19.44
N GLY A 55 10.06 -8.74 -19.83
CA GLY A 55 11.08 -8.58 -20.87
C GLY A 55 12.27 -7.68 -20.51
N THR A 56 12.47 -7.31 -19.24
CA THR A 56 13.58 -6.46 -18.80
C THR A 56 14.11 -6.87 -17.43
N LEU A 57 15.36 -6.52 -17.15
CA LEU A 57 16.00 -6.70 -15.84
C LEU A 57 15.70 -5.51 -14.93
N ASP A 58 15.88 -5.70 -13.62
CA ASP A 58 15.86 -4.58 -12.69
C ASP A 58 17.03 -3.61 -12.98
N PRO A 59 16.81 -2.29 -12.92
CA PRO A 59 17.87 -1.31 -13.14
C PRO A 59 18.94 -1.33 -12.04
N ASN A 60 18.65 -1.84 -10.84
CA ASN A 60 19.64 -2.08 -9.80
C ASN A 60 20.33 -3.43 -10.05
N PRO A 61 21.63 -3.47 -10.41
CA PRO A 61 22.33 -4.71 -10.69
C PRO A 61 22.51 -5.62 -9.47
N ARG A 62 22.23 -5.11 -8.26
CA ARG A 62 22.28 -5.90 -7.01
C ARG A 62 20.98 -6.66 -6.73
N VAL A 63 19.92 -6.43 -7.50
CA VAL A 63 18.67 -7.18 -7.40
C VAL A 63 18.84 -8.51 -8.13
N TYR A 64 19.15 -9.58 -7.38
CA TYR A 64 19.37 -10.92 -7.96
C TYR A 64 18.06 -11.62 -8.34
N GLN A 65 16.99 -11.29 -7.63
CA GLN A 65 15.64 -11.80 -7.84
C GLN A 65 14.67 -10.66 -7.57
N MET A 66 13.57 -10.61 -8.32
CA MET A 66 12.47 -9.66 -8.14
C MET A 66 11.29 -10.34 -7.43
N GLN A 67 10.47 -9.56 -6.75
CA GLN A 67 9.21 -10.00 -6.14
C GLN A 67 8.15 -10.22 -7.22
N GLU A 68 7.41 -11.32 -7.14
CA GLU A 68 6.28 -11.58 -8.05
C GLU A 68 5.01 -10.86 -7.57
N HIS A 69 3.94 -10.98 -8.35
CA HIS A 69 2.62 -10.56 -7.89
C HIS A 69 2.15 -11.39 -6.68
N HIS A 70 1.19 -10.85 -5.94
CA HIS A 70 0.71 -11.41 -4.67
C HIS A 70 -0.61 -12.16 -4.84
N ALA A 71 -0.77 -12.92 -5.93
CA ALA A 71 -1.97 -13.73 -6.18
C ALA A 71 -1.60 -15.19 -6.46
N ASP A 72 -2.49 -16.12 -6.11
CA ASP A 72 -2.29 -17.54 -6.39
C ASP A 72 -2.69 -17.97 -7.81
N HIS A 73 -3.13 -17.01 -8.64
CA HIS A 73 -3.63 -17.26 -9.98
C HIS A 73 -3.42 -16.05 -10.91
N PHE A 74 -3.64 -16.30 -12.20
CA PHE A 74 -3.66 -15.28 -13.25
C PHE A 74 -5.03 -15.24 -13.90
N HIS A 75 -5.49 -14.05 -14.29
CA HIS A 75 -6.72 -13.91 -15.06
C HIS A 75 -6.58 -14.24 -16.55
N PHE A 76 -5.46 -14.86 -16.94
CA PHE A 76 -5.12 -15.18 -18.31
C PHE A 76 -4.21 -16.39 -18.39
N ASP A 77 -4.11 -16.97 -19.60
CA ASP A 77 -3.29 -18.15 -19.85
C ASP A 77 -1.82 -17.73 -20.04
N THR A 78 -1.01 -17.95 -19.00
CA THR A 78 0.42 -17.62 -18.98
C THR A 78 1.25 -18.51 -19.91
N GLY A 79 0.70 -19.64 -20.38
CA GLY A 79 1.34 -20.53 -21.36
C GLY A 79 1.20 -20.05 -22.81
N LYS A 80 0.42 -18.99 -23.06
CA LYS A 80 0.18 -18.43 -24.39
C LYS A 80 0.74 -17.01 -24.51
N GLY A 81 0.97 -16.57 -25.75
CA GLY A 81 1.29 -15.16 -26.02
C GLY A 81 0.16 -14.24 -25.53
N TRP A 82 0.52 -13.06 -25.01
CA TRP A 82 -0.41 -12.12 -24.37
C TRP A 82 -1.64 -11.75 -25.24
N GLN A 83 -1.45 -11.63 -26.56
CA GLN A 83 -2.53 -11.38 -27.52
C GLN A 83 -3.62 -12.47 -27.55
N ASN A 84 -3.32 -13.68 -27.09
CA ASN A 84 -4.25 -14.81 -27.10
C ASN A 84 -5.15 -14.88 -25.87
N SER A 85 -5.04 -13.92 -24.94
CA SER A 85 -5.84 -13.84 -23.72
C SER A 85 -6.76 -12.62 -23.71
N ARG A 86 -7.43 -12.37 -24.84
CA ARG A 86 -8.33 -11.23 -25.09
C ARG A 86 -9.65 -11.74 -25.67
N ASP A 87 -10.63 -10.86 -25.81
CA ASP A 87 -11.89 -11.11 -26.54
C ASP A 87 -12.63 -12.39 -26.12
N GLY A 88 -12.59 -12.70 -24.83
CA GLY A 88 -13.25 -13.86 -24.26
C GLY A 88 -12.42 -15.14 -24.17
N ALA A 89 -11.25 -15.19 -24.79
CA ALA A 89 -10.38 -16.38 -24.78
C ALA A 89 -9.88 -16.78 -23.39
N ALA A 90 -9.87 -15.82 -22.44
CA ALA A 90 -9.46 -16.03 -21.05
C ALA A 90 -10.63 -15.88 -20.06
N ASN A 91 -11.89 -15.96 -20.52
CA ASN A 91 -13.06 -15.73 -19.66
C ASN A 91 -13.13 -16.71 -18.47
N ASP A 92 -12.72 -17.95 -18.67
CA ASP A 92 -12.69 -19.00 -17.64
C ASP A 92 -11.60 -18.77 -16.57
N LEU A 93 -10.66 -17.86 -16.83
CA LEU A 93 -9.58 -17.49 -15.91
C LEU A 93 -9.84 -16.16 -15.21
N GLY A 94 -10.80 -15.36 -15.69
CA GLY A 94 -11.07 -14.01 -15.15
C GLY A 94 -10.86 -12.88 -16.16
N GLY A 95 -10.64 -13.19 -17.44
CA GLY A 95 -10.95 -12.28 -18.54
C GLY A 95 -9.78 -11.69 -19.30
N GLY A 96 -8.55 -11.79 -18.81
CA GLY A 96 -7.34 -11.35 -19.52
C GLY A 96 -6.33 -10.68 -18.61
N HIS A 97 -5.30 -10.09 -19.22
CA HIS A 97 -4.14 -9.54 -18.51
C HIS A 97 -4.17 -8.02 -18.33
N ALA A 98 -5.26 -7.34 -18.71
CA ALA A 98 -5.37 -5.88 -18.70
C ALA A 98 -6.28 -5.42 -17.56
N HIS A 99 -5.67 -4.98 -16.46
CA HIS A 99 -6.36 -4.53 -15.25
C HIS A 99 -6.21 -3.03 -15.04
N SER A 100 -7.28 -2.39 -14.57
CA SER A 100 -7.29 -0.97 -14.20
C SER A 100 -8.16 -0.74 -12.97
N GLY A 101 -7.90 0.35 -12.26
CA GLY A 101 -8.60 0.63 -11.01
C GLY A 101 -8.24 -0.38 -9.92
N ALA A 102 -8.38 0.04 -8.68
CA ALA A 102 -8.27 -0.83 -7.52
C ALA A 102 -9.11 -0.24 -6.41
N MET A 103 -9.92 -1.07 -5.78
CA MET A 103 -10.73 -0.66 -4.65
C MET A 103 -10.76 -1.79 -3.63
N ILE A 104 -10.46 -1.48 -2.38
CA ILE A 104 -10.73 -2.36 -1.26
C ILE A 104 -12.02 -1.86 -0.62
N TYR A 105 -13.09 -2.66 -0.70
CA TYR A 105 -14.41 -2.15 -0.32
C TYR A 105 -14.54 -2.00 1.21
N LEU A 106 -14.52 -0.75 1.69
CA LEU A 106 -14.69 -0.40 3.11
C LEU A 106 -15.90 0.54 3.33
N GLY A 107 -16.79 0.61 2.33
CA GLY A 107 -18.10 1.26 2.42
C GLY A 107 -19.09 0.43 3.26
N ASN A 108 -20.25 1.00 3.59
CA ASN A 108 -21.26 0.35 4.44
C ASN A 108 -22.61 0.11 3.73
N ASN A 109 -22.62 0.08 2.40
CA ASN A 109 -23.83 -0.14 1.61
C ASN A 109 -23.94 -1.58 1.10
N TRP A 110 -22.90 -2.10 0.46
CA TRP A 110 -22.89 -3.47 -0.06
C TRP A 110 -22.90 -4.50 1.08
N PRO A 111 -23.37 -5.73 0.82
CA PRO A 111 -23.34 -6.82 1.78
C PRO A 111 -21.96 -7.06 2.39
N GLU A 112 -21.93 -7.53 3.64
CA GLU A 112 -20.70 -7.75 4.41
C GLU A 112 -19.70 -8.67 3.71
N GLU A 113 -20.17 -9.61 2.89
CA GLU A 113 -19.30 -10.52 2.13
C GLU A 113 -18.30 -9.78 1.22
N TYR A 114 -18.66 -8.62 0.67
CA TYR A 114 -17.78 -7.82 -0.19
C TYR A 114 -16.81 -6.94 0.60
N ARG A 115 -17.02 -6.77 1.91
CA ARG A 115 -16.25 -5.86 2.74
C ARG A 115 -14.83 -6.39 2.94
N GLY A 116 -13.85 -5.54 2.63
CA GLY A 116 -12.44 -5.89 2.69
C GLY A 116 -11.93 -6.72 1.52
N GLN A 117 -12.77 -7.07 0.53
CA GLN A 117 -12.30 -7.66 -0.71
C GLN A 117 -11.67 -6.61 -1.63
N PHE A 118 -10.74 -7.04 -2.48
CA PHE A 118 -10.10 -6.22 -3.49
C PHE A 118 -10.81 -6.38 -4.83
N PHE A 119 -11.13 -5.27 -5.48
CA PHE A 119 -11.81 -5.24 -6.76
C PHE A 119 -10.94 -4.51 -7.78
N THR A 120 -10.81 -5.09 -8.97
CA THR A 120 -10.13 -4.46 -10.10
C THR A 120 -10.90 -4.72 -11.39
N ILE A 121 -10.82 -3.81 -12.33
CA ILE A 121 -11.49 -3.92 -13.62
C ILE A 121 -10.61 -4.73 -14.55
N ASN A 122 -11.19 -5.69 -15.27
CA ASN A 122 -10.55 -6.36 -16.39
C ASN A 122 -11.10 -5.84 -17.71
N LEU A 123 -10.25 -5.12 -18.44
CA LEU A 123 -10.62 -4.49 -19.70
C LEU A 123 -10.92 -5.54 -20.77
N HIS A 124 -10.10 -6.57 -20.88
CA HIS A 124 -10.28 -7.62 -21.89
C HIS A 124 -11.51 -8.48 -21.59
N GLY A 125 -11.71 -8.77 -20.31
CA GLY A 125 -12.80 -9.60 -19.82
C GLY A 125 -14.13 -8.90 -19.70
N ARG A 126 -14.19 -7.58 -19.90
CA ARG A 126 -15.36 -6.71 -19.72
C ARG A 126 -16.06 -6.97 -18.39
N ARG A 127 -15.29 -6.93 -17.31
CA ARG A 127 -15.73 -7.35 -15.98
C ARG A 127 -15.03 -6.63 -14.84
N VAL A 128 -15.53 -6.85 -13.64
CA VAL A 128 -14.86 -6.47 -12.39
C VAL A 128 -14.47 -7.76 -11.68
N ASN A 129 -13.17 -8.04 -11.61
CA ASN A 129 -12.65 -9.16 -10.82
C ASN A 129 -12.75 -8.84 -9.34
N THR A 130 -12.73 -9.89 -8.53
CA THR A 130 -12.79 -9.78 -7.08
C THR A 130 -11.82 -10.76 -6.46
N GLU A 131 -11.02 -10.26 -5.53
CA GLU A 131 -10.01 -11.02 -4.82
C GLU A 131 -10.26 -10.99 -3.32
N THR A 132 -10.24 -12.17 -2.69
CA THR A 132 -10.14 -12.28 -1.25
C THR A 132 -8.68 -12.16 -0.84
N MET A 133 -8.37 -11.22 0.04
CA MET A 133 -7.00 -11.02 0.54
C MET A 133 -6.77 -11.83 1.81
N GLU A 134 -5.82 -12.77 1.78
CA GLU A 134 -5.42 -13.57 2.93
C GLU A 134 -4.01 -13.23 3.39
N ARG A 135 -3.78 -13.22 4.70
CA ARG A 135 -2.43 -13.08 5.25
C ARG A 135 -1.64 -14.36 5.01
N HIS A 136 -0.42 -14.21 4.49
CA HIS A 136 0.52 -15.31 4.29
C HIS A 136 1.93 -14.84 4.67
N GLY A 137 2.50 -15.42 5.72
CA GLY A 137 3.75 -14.93 6.31
C GLY A 137 3.63 -13.48 6.80
N GLY A 138 4.58 -12.64 6.43
CA GLY A 138 4.56 -11.20 6.66
C GLY A 138 3.67 -10.41 5.71
N GLY A 139 3.33 -10.99 4.55
CA GLY A 139 2.59 -10.34 3.47
C GLY A 139 1.16 -10.87 3.27
N PHE A 140 0.72 -10.86 2.01
CA PHE A 140 -0.63 -11.23 1.59
C PHE A 140 -0.60 -12.09 0.32
N VAL A 141 -1.65 -12.91 0.15
CA VAL A 141 -1.97 -13.61 -1.09
C VAL A 141 -3.43 -13.37 -1.42
N ALA A 142 -3.70 -12.92 -2.63
CA ALA A 142 -5.02 -12.82 -3.23
C ALA A 142 -5.48 -14.17 -3.77
N LYS A 143 -6.72 -14.54 -3.46
CA LYS A 143 -7.42 -15.70 -4.00
C LYS A 143 -8.61 -15.25 -4.84
N HIS A 144 -8.78 -15.92 -5.98
CA HIS A 144 -9.86 -15.62 -6.90
C HIS A 144 -11.23 -15.81 -6.24
N SER A 145 -12.01 -14.74 -6.13
CA SER A 145 -13.43 -14.80 -5.81
C SER A 145 -14.26 -14.76 -7.10
N PRO A 146 -15.56 -15.15 -7.06
CA PRO A 146 -16.45 -14.93 -8.19
C PRO A 146 -16.43 -13.47 -8.65
N ASP A 147 -16.28 -13.26 -9.96
CA ASP A 147 -16.26 -11.92 -10.54
C ASP A 147 -17.53 -11.14 -10.16
N PHE A 148 -17.36 -9.90 -9.68
CA PHE A 148 -18.45 -9.08 -9.16
C PHE A 148 -19.51 -8.74 -10.20
N LEU A 149 -19.07 -8.41 -11.42
CA LEU A 149 -19.97 -8.20 -12.56
C LEU A 149 -19.25 -8.52 -13.86
N THR A 150 -20.04 -8.91 -14.86
CA THR A 150 -19.61 -9.11 -16.25
C THR A 150 -20.55 -8.34 -17.19
N SER A 151 -20.04 -7.89 -18.33
CA SER A 151 -20.82 -7.14 -19.31
C SER A 151 -20.68 -7.75 -20.71
N ASP A 152 -21.83 -7.99 -21.35
CA ASP A 152 -21.90 -8.39 -22.75
C ASP A 152 -21.75 -7.21 -23.72
N ASP A 153 -21.85 -5.97 -23.23
CA ASP A 153 -21.71 -4.77 -24.05
C ASP A 153 -20.25 -4.64 -24.56
N PRO A 154 -20.00 -4.71 -25.88
CA PRO A 154 -18.65 -4.54 -26.42
C PRO A 154 -18.07 -3.14 -26.21
N TRP A 155 -18.91 -2.16 -25.84
CA TRP A 155 -18.47 -0.82 -25.47
C TRP A 155 -18.15 -0.70 -23.97
N PHE A 156 -18.30 -1.76 -23.17
CA PHE A 156 -17.97 -1.70 -21.75
C PHE A 156 -16.47 -1.60 -21.53
N ARG A 157 -15.99 -0.41 -21.17
CA ARG A 157 -14.58 -0.07 -21.00
C ARG A 157 -14.36 0.73 -19.73
N THR A 158 -14.70 0.10 -18.60
CA THR A 158 -14.53 0.68 -17.28
C THR A 158 -13.06 0.94 -16.97
N LEU A 159 -12.77 1.99 -16.21
CA LEU A 159 -11.38 2.40 -15.94
C LEU A 159 -11.04 2.42 -14.45
N ASP A 160 -11.96 2.91 -13.62
CA ASP A 160 -11.75 3.04 -12.18
C ASP A 160 -13.06 2.86 -11.41
N LEU A 161 -12.93 2.55 -10.12
CA LEU A 161 -14.03 2.28 -9.21
C LEU A 161 -13.75 2.80 -7.80
N SER A 162 -14.73 3.43 -7.17
CA SER A 162 -14.58 3.95 -5.80
C SER A 162 -15.92 4.11 -5.08
N TYR A 163 -15.95 3.88 -3.77
CA TYR A 163 -17.14 4.06 -2.95
C TYR A 163 -17.31 5.51 -2.45
N GLY A 164 -18.57 5.95 -2.41
CA GLY A 164 -18.95 7.29 -1.98
C GLY A 164 -19.44 7.39 -0.52
N PRO A 165 -19.92 8.58 -0.12
CA PRO A 165 -20.41 8.84 1.24
C PRO A 165 -21.62 8.00 1.68
N ASP A 166 -22.42 7.49 0.75
CA ASP A 166 -23.51 6.56 1.05
C ASP A 166 -23.08 5.09 0.98
N GLY A 167 -21.80 4.83 0.73
CA GLY A 167 -21.22 3.49 0.61
C GLY A 167 -21.44 2.84 -0.76
N GLY A 168 -22.23 3.45 -1.65
CA GLY A 168 -22.40 2.98 -3.03
C GLY A 168 -21.13 3.17 -3.84
N VAL A 169 -20.88 2.28 -4.80
CA VAL A 169 -19.67 2.31 -5.63
C VAL A 169 -19.97 2.96 -6.97
N TYR A 170 -19.12 3.90 -7.35
CA TYR A 170 -19.12 4.52 -8.65
C TYR A 170 -18.10 3.82 -9.54
N ILE A 171 -18.46 3.54 -10.78
CA ILE A 171 -17.54 3.03 -11.80
C ILE A 171 -17.57 3.98 -12.98
N ILE A 172 -16.40 4.44 -13.42
CA ILE A 172 -16.26 5.26 -14.62
C ILE A 172 -15.97 4.36 -15.82
N ASP A 173 -16.65 4.65 -16.93
CA ASP A 173 -16.55 3.92 -18.19
C ASP A 173 -16.17 4.88 -19.29
N TRP A 174 -15.05 4.61 -19.95
CA TRP A 174 -14.65 5.33 -21.16
C TRP A 174 -15.69 5.11 -22.26
N SER A 175 -16.34 3.95 -22.27
CA SER A 175 -17.33 3.52 -23.25
C SER A 175 -16.78 3.61 -24.66
N ASP A 176 -15.92 2.66 -25.02
CA ASP A 176 -15.22 2.60 -26.30
C ASP A 176 -15.02 1.12 -26.69
N THR A 177 -15.02 0.84 -28.00
CA THR A 177 -14.71 -0.50 -28.52
C THR A 177 -13.20 -0.76 -28.55
N GLY A 178 -12.40 0.31 -28.63
CA GLY A 178 -10.95 0.23 -28.62
C GLY A 178 -10.35 0.00 -27.23
N GLU A 179 -9.12 -0.46 -27.21
CA GLU A 179 -8.33 -0.68 -26.00
C GLU A 179 -6.89 -0.13 -26.17
N CYS A 180 -5.93 -0.64 -25.41
CA CYS A 180 -4.52 -0.30 -25.54
C CYS A 180 -4.07 -0.43 -27.00
N HIS A 181 -3.51 0.67 -27.54
CA HIS A 181 -2.94 0.76 -28.88
C HIS A 181 -3.93 0.82 -30.06
N GLU A 182 -5.22 1.05 -29.82
CA GLU A 182 -6.20 1.39 -30.86
C GLU A 182 -5.82 2.70 -31.58
N ARG A 183 -5.92 2.73 -32.91
CA ARG A 183 -5.56 3.90 -33.74
C ARG A 183 -6.70 4.45 -34.59
N ASN A 184 -7.86 3.82 -34.55
CA ASN A 184 -8.98 4.13 -35.44
C ASN A 184 -9.91 5.24 -34.93
N GLY A 185 -9.65 5.79 -33.74
CA GLY A 185 -10.40 6.90 -33.14
C GLY A 185 -10.67 6.67 -31.66
N VAL A 186 -10.99 7.75 -30.94
CA VAL A 186 -11.43 7.70 -29.52
C VAL A 186 -12.78 8.37 -29.43
N HIS A 187 -13.77 7.70 -28.83
CA HIS A 187 -15.09 8.27 -28.61
C HIS A 187 -15.10 9.17 -27.36
N ARG A 188 -15.03 10.49 -27.56
CA ARG A 188 -14.82 11.45 -26.45
C ARG A 188 -16.09 11.87 -25.71
N THR A 189 -17.27 11.51 -26.20
CA THR A 189 -18.57 11.92 -25.66
C THR A 189 -19.44 10.74 -25.21
N SER A 190 -18.90 9.53 -25.22
CA SER A 190 -19.61 8.29 -24.89
C SER A 190 -19.46 7.87 -23.43
N GLY A 191 -18.58 8.52 -22.67
CA GLY A 191 -18.25 8.13 -21.30
C GLY A 191 -19.48 8.03 -20.39
N ARG A 192 -19.47 7.05 -19.50
CA ARG A 192 -20.59 6.73 -18.60
C ARG A 192 -20.09 6.70 -17.16
N ILE A 193 -21.00 6.95 -16.22
CA ILE A 193 -20.77 6.76 -14.80
C ILE A 193 -21.88 5.86 -14.28
N TYR A 194 -21.49 4.69 -13.80
CA TYR A 194 -22.39 3.76 -13.12
C TYR A 194 -22.33 4.02 -11.62
N LYS A 195 -23.46 3.87 -10.94
CA LYS A 195 -23.51 3.79 -9.48
C LYS A 195 -24.17 2.46 -9.09
N ILE A 196 -23.44 1.65 -8.34
CA ILE A 196 -23.86 0.32 -7.92
C ILE A 196 -24.15 0.35 -6.42
N THR A 197 -25.39 0.03 -6.07
CA THR A 197 -25.89 0.08 -4.70
C THR A 197 -26.62 -1.20 -4.36
N TYR A 198 -26.55 -1.60 -3.10
CA TYR A 198 -27.41 -2.65 -2.56
C TYR A 198 -28.74 -2.03 -2.12
N GLY A 199 -29.83 -2.47 -2.76
CA GLY A 199 -31.14 -1.85 -2.61
C GLY A 199 -31.16 -0.38 -3.04
N THR A 200 -32.05 0.39 -2.40
CA THR A 200 -32.20 1.83 -2.63
C THR A 200 -31.66 2.59 -1.43
N PRO A 201 -30.40 3.09 -1.46
CA PRO A 201 -29.86 3.85 -0.34
C PRO A 201 -30.64 5.15 -0.14
N ALA A 202 -30.71 5.61 1.12
CA ALA A 202 -31.32 6.88 1.43
C ALA A 202 -30.57 8.02 0.71
N PRO A 203 -31.28 8.99 0.07
CA PRO A 203 -30.62 10.13 -0.54
C PRO A 203 -29.77 10.90 0.48
N LEU A 204 -28.54 11.22 0.11
CA LEU A 204 -27.68 12.04 0.95
C LEU A 204 -28.19 13.48 0.97
N THR A 205 -28.34 14.04 2.17
CA THR A 205 -28.49 15.48 2.33
C THR A 205 -27.16 16.16 1.98
N PRO A 206 -27.16 17.31 1.28
CA PRO A 206 -25.91 18.04 1.02
C PRO A 206 -25.19 18.39 2.33
N PHE A 207 -23.89 18.09 2.41
CA PHE A 207 -23.06 18.40 3.56
C PHE A 207 -21.69 18.91 3.11
N ASP A 208 -20.97 19.54 4.02
CA ASP A 208 -19.60 20.01 3.81
C ASP A 208 -18.75 19.68 5.03
N LEU A 209 -17.94 18.61 4.93
CA LEU A 209 -17.07 18.18 6.03
C LEU A 209 -15.99 19.23 6.37
N ARG A 210 -15.63 20.11 5.43
CA ARG A 210 -14.61 21.15 5.65
C ARG A 210 -15.09 22.23 6.60
N LYS A 211 -16.41 22.35 6.82
CA LYS A 211 -17.01 23.28 7.80
C LYS A 211 -17.15 22.69 9.20
N LEU A 212 -16.90 21.38 9.37
CA LEU A 212 -17.03 20.74 10.68
C LEU A 212 -15.87 21.10 11.61
N PRO A 213 -16.13 21.23 12.93
CA PRO A 213 -15.08 21.43 13.92
C PRO A 213 -14.21 20.17 14.06
N ALA A 214 -13.01 20.32 14.62
CA ALA A 214 -12.03 19.23 14.68
C ALA A 214 -12.55 18.01 15.47
N GLU A 215 -13.31 18.26 16.54
CA GLU A 215 -13.91 17.24 17.40
C GLU A 215 -14.90 16.36 16.63
N THR A 216 -15.72 16.96 15.76
CA THR A 216 -16.65 16.22 14.91
C THR A 216 -15.89 15.41 13.85
N LEU A 217 -14.80 15.95 13.29
CA LEU A 217 -13.94 15.20 12.37
C LEU A 217 -13.23 14.02 13.06
N ILE A 218 -12.85 14.14 14.33
CA ILE A 218 -12.36 13.01 15.12
C ILE A 218 -13.44 11.93 15.23
N ALA A 219 -14.67 12.32 15.57
CA ALA A 219 -15.77 11.37 15.74
C ALA A 219 -16.06 10.55 14.46
N LEU A 220 -15.80 11.11 13.27
CA LEU A 220 -15.93 10.39 12.00
C LEU A 220 -14.98 9.19 11.86
N HIS A 221 -13.94 9.06 12.69
CA HIS A 221 -13.08 7.86 12.71
C HIS A 221 -13.81 6.60 13.21
N ARG A 222 -14.99 6.77 13.82
CA ARG A 222 -15.92 5.69 14.18
C ARG A 222 -16.91 5.34 13.08
N SER A 223 -16.89 6.06 11.95
CA SER A 223 -17.81 5.80 10.84
C SER A 223 -17.65 4.35 10.35
N PRO A 224 -18.76 3.64 10.08
CA PRO A 224 -18.71 2.34 9.41
C PRO A 224 -18.37 2.48 7.92
N ASN A 225 -18.44 3.69 7.35
CA ASN A 225 -18.00 3.98 5.99
C ASN A 225 -16.63 4.68 6.03
N GLU A 226 -15.60 3.99 5.55
CA GLU A 226 -14.21 4.49 5.53
C GLU A 226 -14.06 5.77 4.70
N TRP A 227 -15.01 6.10 3.81
CA TRP A 227 -15.01 7.36 3.07
C TRP A 227 -14.94 8.56 4.02
N PHE A 228 -15.77 8.57 5.08
CA PHE A 228 -15.75 9.66 6.07
C PHE A 228 -14.45 9.72 6.86
N VAL A 229 -13.86 8.56 7.16
CA VAL A 229 -12.57 8.46 7.86
C VAL A 229 -11.45 9.07 7.01
N ARG A 230 -11.39 8.69 5.74
CA ARG A 230 -10.40 9.20 4.76
C ARG A 230 -10.56 10.71 4.55
N GLN A 231 -11.80 11.21 4.38
CA GLN A 231 -12.04 12.64 4.25
C GLN A 231 -11.68 13.42 5.52
N ALA A 232 -12.04 12.90 6.70
CA ALA A 232 -11.67 13.53 7.97
C ALA A 232 -10.14 13.62 8.13
N ARG A 233 -9.42 12.53 7.86
CA ARG A 233 -7.95 12.48 7.89
C ARG A 233 -7.31 13.52 6.97
N LEU A 234 -7.80 13.61 5.73
CA LEU A 234 -7.31 14.59 4.75
C LEU A 234 -7.49 16.02 5.27
N ILE A 235 -8.72 16.38 5.67
CA ILE A 235 -9.05 17.73 6.16
C ILE A 235 -8.23 18.09 7.41
N LEU A 236 -8.08 17.16 8.35
CA LEU A 236 -7.31 17.37 9.57
C LEU A 236 -5.80 17.55 9.29
N SER A 237 -5.27 16.80 8.31
CA SER A 237 -3.87 16.94 7.87
C SER A 237 -3.64 18.27 7.16
N GLU A 238 -4.55 18.67 6.26
CA GLU A 238 -4.51 19.97 5.59
C GLU A 238 -4.54 21.13 6.60
N ARG A 239 -5.45 21.07 7.59
CA ARG A 239 -5.52 22.09 8.65
C ARG A 239 -4.23 22.15 9.47
N SER A 240 -3.68 20.98 9.84
CA SER A 240 -2.44 20.89 10.64
C SER A 240 -1.22 21.42 9.89
N ALA A 241 -1.19 21.29 8.57
CA ALA A 241 -0.14 21.86 7.73
C ALA A 241 -0.16 23.40 7.69
N VAL A 242 -1.31 24.03 7.94
CA VAL A 242 -1.46 25.49 8.01
C VAL A 242 -1.24 26.01 9.43
N ALA A 243 -1.86 25.36 10.41
CA ALA A 243 -1.75 25.73 11.82
C ALA A 243 -1.82 24.49 12.71
N ARG A 244 -0.91 24.39 13.67
CA ARG A 244 -0.89 23.28 14.63
C ARG A 244 -2.23 23.19 15.36
N ALA A 245 -2.78 21.98 15.46
CA ALA A 245 -4.02 21.74 16.17
C ALA A 245 -3.93 22.18 17.65
N PRO A 246 -5.00 22.74 18.24
CA PRO A 246 -5.06 23.08 19.66
C PRO A 246 -4.71 21.90 20.58
N ALA A 247 -4.12 22.19 21.75
CA ALA A 247 -3.60 21.16 22.64
C ALA A 247 -4.70 20.23 23.22
N ASP A 248 -5.90 20.74 23.43
CA ASP A 248 -7.09 19.98 23.84
C ASP A 248 -7.57 19.03 22.74
N VAL A 249 -7.58 19.49 21.48
CA VAL A 249 -7.87 18.64 20.32
C VAL A 249 -6.86 17.49 20.25
N LEU A 250 -5.56 17.80 20.32
CA LEU A 250 -4.51 16.77 20.32
C LEU A 250 -4.65 15.78 21.48
N ARG A 251 -4.99 16.25 22.69
CA ARG A 251 -5.28 15.36 23.83
C ARG A 251 -6.45 14.42 23.55
N SER A 252 -7.49 14.88 22.86
CA SER A 252 -8.63 14.05 22.46
C SER A 252 -8.20 12.94 21.49
N PHE A 253 -7.44 13.28 20.44
CA PHE A 253 -6.88 12.29 19.50
C PHE A 253 -6.00 11.27 20.21
N VAL A 254 -5.08 11.71 21.08
CA VAL A 254 -4.22 10.80 21.85
C VAL A 254 -5.03 9.89 22.77
N GLY A 255 -6.10 10.42 23.38
CA GLY A 255 -7.05 9.64 24.16
C GLY A 255 -7.70 8.53 23.34
N ALA A 256 -8.24 8.86 22.16
CA ALA A 256 -8.82 7.88 21.25
C ALA A 256 -7.79 6.85 20.76
N MET A 257 -6.58 7.28 20.38
CA MET A 257 -5.50 6.36 19.97
C MET A 257 -5.14 5.33 21.05
N THR A 258 -5.15 5.73 22.33
CA THR A 258 -4.60 4.92 23.42
C THR A 258 -5.65 4.19 24.28
N ARG A 259 -6.91 4.65 24.29
CA ARG A 259 -7.93 4.16 25.23
C ARG A 259 -9.22 3.66 24.57
N ASP A 260 -9.39 3.88 23.27
CA ASP A 260 -10.57 3.38 22.56
C ASP A 260 -10.62 1.85 22.59
N GLN A 261 -11.80 1.30 22.84
CA GLN A 261 -11.99 -0.14 22.88
C GLN A 261 -11.93 -0.75 21.48
N ASP A 262 -12.35 0.00 20.47
CA ASP A 262 -12.30 -0.44 19.08
C ASP A 262 -10.88 -0.28 18.51
N ARG A 263 -10.28 -1.42 18.16
CA ARG A 263 -8.96 -1.47 17.52
C ARG A 263 -8.90 -0.67 16.22
N ALA A 264 -9.92 -0.75 15.37
CA ALA A 264 -9.94 -0.04 14.10
C ALA A 264 -9.93 1.47 14.34
N VAL A 265 -10.68 1.96 15.34
CA VAL A 265 -10.70 3.38 15.70
C VAL A 265 -9.31 3.83 16.18
N ARG A 266 -8.66 3.05 17.06
CA ARG A 266 -7.29 3.38 17.51
C ARG A 266 -6.32 3.53 16.34
N LEU A 267 -6.36 2.60 15.39
CA LEU A 267 -5.48 2.62 14.22
C LEU A 267 -5.80 3.77 13.27
N ARG A 268 -7.08 4.00 12.95
CA ARG A 268 -7.51 5.13 12.11
C ARG A 268 -7.06 6.47 12.68
N VAL A 269 -7.18 6.65 14.00
CA VAL A 269 -6.76 7.86 14.72
C VAL A 269 -5.23 7.98 14.73
N MET A 270 -4.50 6.87 14.93
CA MET A 270 -3.04 6.84 14.85
C MET A 270 -2.55 7.26 13.45
N LEU A 271 -3.16 6.74 12.38
CA LEU A 271 -2.81 7.12 10.99
C LEU A 271 -3.02 8.62 10.74
N THR A 272 -4.06 9.20 11.33
CA THR A 272 -4.34 10.62 11.22
C THR A 272 -3.35 11.47 12.02
N LEU A 273 -2.98 11.05 13.22
CA LEU A 273 -1.92 11.71 14.00
C LEU A 273 -0.56 11.63 13.30
N PHE A 274 -0.27 10.50 12.65
CA PHE A 274 0.91 10.31 11.82
C PHE A 274 0.92 11.31 10.65
N SER A 275 -0.18 11.42 9.89
CA SER A 275 -0.25 12.30 8.71
C SER A 275 -0.24 13.79 9.07
N MET A 276 -0.64 14.13 10.29
CA MET A 276 -0.57 15.49 10.84
C MET A 276 0.83 15.85 11.39
N ASP A 277 1.77 14.90 11.49
CA ASP A 277 3.06 15.08 12.17
C ASP A 277 2.89 15.62 13.62
N ALA A 278 1.83 15.17 14.30
CA ALA A 278 1.32 15.84 15.49
C ALA A 278 1.89 15.34 16.83
N LEU A 279 2.60 14.21 16.81
CA LEU A 279 3.14 13.56 18.01
C LEU A 279 4.67 13.55 18.00
N ASP A 280 5.24 13.70 19.20
CA ASP A 280 6.65 13.45 19.46
C ASP A 280 6.98 11.96 19.18
N ASP A 281 8.13 11.69 18.56
CA ASP A 281 8.55 10.35 18.15
C ASP A 281 8.68 9.39 19.35
N GLU A 282 9.18 9.84 20.50
CA GLU A 282 9.33 9.01 21.72
C GLU A 282 7.95 8.63 22.27
N PHE A 283 7.03 9.60 22.35
CA PHE A 283 5.68 9.34 22.82
C PHE A 283 4.91 8.41 21.86
N PHE A 284 4.95 8.68 20.56
CA PHE A 284 4.30 7.87 19.54
C PHE A 284 4.78 6.42 19.60
N LEU A 285 6.09 6.26 19.74
CA LEU A 285 6.71 4.95 19.83
C LEU A 285 6.30 4.20 21.09
N ALA A 286 6.35 4.84 22.26
CA ALA A 286 5.96 4.20 23.51
C ALA A 286 4.52 3.65 23.48
N LYS A 287 3.62 4.30 22.73
CA LYS A 287 2.24 3.85 22.56
C LYS A 287 2.07 2.77 21.50
N THR A 288 2.76 2.88 20.38
CA THR A 288 2.65 1.91 19.28
C THR A 288 3.30 0.57 19.63
N LEU A 289 4.47 0.57 20.28
CA LEU A 289 5.20 -0.66 20.63
C LEU A 289 4.48 -1.58 21.62
N GLN A 290 3.56 -1.04 22.42
CA GLN A 290 2.79 -1.80 23.41
C GLN A 290 1.43 -2.26 22.86
N SER A 291 1.21 -2.15 21.55
CA SER A 291 -0.06 -2.41 20.91
C SER A 291 0.02 -3.59 19.94
N ASP A 292 -1.03 -3.79 19.14
CA ASP A 292 -1.08 -4.87 18.14
C ASP A 292 -0.10 -4.67 16.98
N GLU A 293 0.07 -5.70 16.16
CA GLU A 293 1.08 -5.72 15.10
C GLU A 293 1.00 -4.55 14.12
N ALA A 294 -0.21 -4.09 13.74
CA ALA A 294 -0.37 -3.01 12.78
C ALA A 294 0.15 -1.70 13.36
N MET A 295 -0.21 -1.42 14.63
CA MET A 295 0.31 -0.25 15.35
C MET A 295 1.83 -0.30 15.50
N ARG A 296 2.41 -1.48 15.80
CA ARG A 296 3.88 -1.64 15.88
C ARG A 296 4.57 -1.42 14.52
N ALA A 297 4.02 -1.96 13.43
CA ALA A 297 4.52 -1.74 12.08
C ALA A 297 4.50 -0.25 11.71
N TRP A 298 3.40 0.46 12.00
CA TRP A 298 3.33 1.91 11.81
C TRP A 298 4.28 2.70 12.72
N GLY A 299 4.57 2.20 13.93
CA GLY A 299 5.64 2.67 14.80
C GLY A 299 7.01 2.66 14.11
N VAL A 300 7.38 1.52 13.52
CA VAL A 300 8.64 1.37 12.76
C VAL A 300 8.67 2.30 11.53
N ARG A 301 7.56 2.38 10.78
CA ARG A 301 7.44 3.29 9.63
C ARG A 301 7.65 4.74 10.07
N ARG A 302 7.05 5.16 11.19
CA ARG A 302 7.21 6.53 11.73
C ARG A 302 8.66 6.88 12.03
N LEU A 303 9.38 5.97 12.69
CA LEU A 303 10.78 6.20 13.04
C LEU A 303 11.68 6.38 11.81
N THR A 304 11.33 5.73 10.70
CA THR A 304 12.18 5.63 9.52
C THR A 304 11.72 6.52 8.35
N ASP A 305 10.49 7.02 8.33
CA ASP A 305 9.89 7.81 7.24
C ASP A 305 10.63 9.12 6.90
N LYS A 306 11.38 9.65 7.87
CA LYS A 306 12.22 10.85 7.72
C LYS A 306 13.56 10.58 7.05
N PHE A 307 14.01 9.33 7.01
CA PHE A 307 15.26 8.98 6.35
C PHE A 307 15.04 8.73 4.84
N PRO A 308 16.00 9.11 3.99
CA PRO A 308 15.88 8.90 2.56
C PRO A 308 15.79 7.39 2.26
N LEU A 309 14.84 7.03 1.39
CA LEU A 309 14.75 5.69 0.84
C LEU A 309 15.81 5.51 -0.26
N ASP A 310 16.37 4.30 -0.37
CA ASP A 310 17.17 3.91 -1.53
C ASP A 310 16.38 4.12 -2.84
N GLY A 311 17.08 4.55 -3.88
CA GLY A 311 16.48 4.78 -5.20
C GLY A 311 16.46 3.51 -6.04
N PRO A 312 15.93 3.58 -7.27
CA PRO A 312 15.90 2.46 -8.22
C PRO A 312 17.26 1.86 -8.58
N LEU A 313 18.37 2.53 -8.25
CA LEU A 313 19.74 2.10 -8.52
C LEU A 313 20.53 1.78 -7.23
N GLY A 314 19.87 1.80 -6.07
CA GLY A 314 20.49 1.65 -4.75
C GLY A 314 20.56 2.95 -3.95
N PRO A 315 21.45 3.04 -2.94
CA PRO A 315 21.51 4.17 -2.01
C PRO A 315 21.70 5.53 -2.70
N VAL A 316 20.90 6.51 -2.28
CA VAL A 316 20.95 7.88 -2.80
C VAL A 316 22.01 8.67 -2.02
N ALA A 317 23.03 9.16 -2.72
CA ALA A 317 24.10 9.96 -2.14
C ALA A 317 23.55 11.17 -1.37
N GLN A 318 24.12 11.42 -0.19
CA GLN A 318 23.78 12.54 0.67
C GLN A 318 25.02 13.41 0.89
N GLU A 319 24.82 14.72 1.03
CA GLU A 319 25.89 15.63 1.44
C GLU A 319 26.50 15.18 2.78
N PRO A 320 27.84 15.29 2.99
CA PRO A 320 28.51 14.72 4.17
C PRO A 320 27.90 15.14 5.51
N ALA A 321 27.54 16.42 5.66
CA ALA A 321 26.89 16.94 6.86
C ALA A 321 25.49 16.33 7.08
N SER A 322 24.73 16.09 6.02
CA SER A 322 23.43 15.41 6.10
C SER A 322 23.61 13.93 6.44
N ALA A 323 24.58 13.25 5.82
CA ALA A 323 24.91 11.85 6.10
C ALA A 323 25.30 11.63 7.57
N ALA A 324 26.11 12.52 8.16
CA ALA A 324 26.48 12.46 9.57
C ALA A 324 25.26 12.61 10.51
N LYS A 325 24.35 13.55 10.20
CA LYS A 325 23.10 13.73 10.96
C LYS A 325 22.19 12.51 10.87
N LEU A 326 22.03 11.95 9.68
CA LEU A 326 21.25 10.73 9.45
C LEU A 326 21.86 9.54 10.21
N THR A 327 23.18 9.38 10.17
CA THR A 327 23.92 8.33 10.89
C THR A 327 23.73 8.43 12.40
N HIS A 328 23.82 9.64 12.95
CA HIS A 328 23.56 9.86 14.37
C HIS A 328 22.10 9.54 14.73
N ALA A 329 21.13 10.06 13.97
CA ALA A 329 19.71 9.84 14.23
C ALA A 329 19.30 8.37 14.10
N ALA A 330 19.83 7.64 13.11
CA ALA A 330 19.60 6.21 12.95
C ALA A 330 20.24 5.41 14.11
N GLY A 331 21.42 5.82 14.59
CA GLY A 331 22.07 5.22 15.75
C GLY A 331 21.25 5.30 17.04
N LEU A 332 20.43 6.33 17.21
CA LEU A 332 19.54 6.47 18.37
C LEU A 332 18.40 5.44 18.38
N ILE A 333 17.92 5.02 17.21
CA ILE A 333 16.81 4.06 17.08
C ILE A 333 17.28 2.63 16.78
N GLY A 334 18.52 2.45 16.32
CA GLY A 334 19.09 1.17 15.91
C GLY A 334 18.94 0.04 16.94
N PRO A 335 19.24 0.25 18.24
CA PRO A 335 19.08 -0.79 19.26
C PRO A 335 17.64 -1.30 19.40
N LEU A 336 16.66 -0.41 19.23
CA LEU A 336 15.25 -0.78 19.25
C LEU A 336 14.86 -1.58 18.01
N LEU A 337 15.25 -1.13 16.81
CA LEU A 337 14.95 -1.84 15.57
C LEU A 337 15.57 -3.24 15.58
N LEU A 338 16.79 -3.37 16.09
CA LEU A 338 17.48 -4.64 16.29
C LEU A 338 16.71 -5.54 17.27
N LYS A 339 16.26 -5.00 18.41
CA LYS A 339 15.44 -5.74 19.37
C LYS A 339 14.16 -6.27 18.71
N LEU A 340 13.45 -5.43 17.96
CA LEU A 340 12.22 -5.82 17.28
C LEU A 340 12.48 -6.88 16.21
N ALA A 341 13.53 -6.73 15.40
CA ALA A 341 13.92 -7.74 14.41
C ALA A 341 14.20 -9.11 15.05
N ALA A 342 14.87 -9.09 16.21
CA ALA A 342 15.22 -10.32 16.93
C ALA A 342 14.05 -10.94 17.72
N THR A 343 13.01 -10.18 18.09
CA THR A 343 12.04 -10.63 19.11
C THR A 343 10.57 -10.44 18.76
N ASP A 344 10.20 -9.62 17.78
CA ASP A 344 8.79 -9.39 17.46
C ASP A 344 8.16 -10.64 16.80
N PRO A 345 7.03 -11.15 17.33
CA PRO A 345 6.42 -12.35 16.80
C PRO A 345 5.73 -12.14 15.45
N SER A 346 5.42 -10.90 15.06
CA SER A 346 4.65 -10.62 13.84
C SER A 346 5.54 -10.56 12.59
N GLY A 347 5.19 -11.38 11.59
CA GLY A 347 5.79 -11.30 10.25
C GLY A 347 5.61 -9.92 9.59
N LEU A 348 4.49 -9.23 9.83
CA LEU A 348 4.25 -7.87 9.29
C LEU A 348 5.23 -6.84 9.87
N VAL A 349 5.53 -6.95 11.17
CA VAL A 349 6.53 -6.07 11.82
C VAL A 349 7.92 -6.37 11.27
N ARG A 350 8.29 -7.65 11.12
CA ARG A 350 9.56 -8.05 10.52
C ARG A 350 9.69 -7.62 9.06
N LEU A 351 8.62 -7.74 8.28
CA LEU A 351 8.56 -7.29 6.88
C LEU A 351 8.76 -5.77 6.77
N THR A 352 8.15 -5.03 7.70
CA THR A 352 8.34 -3.59 7.82
C THR A 352 9.79 -3.24 8.19
N LEU A 353 10.43 -4.01 9.08
CA LEU A 353 11.84 -3.82 9.42
C LEU A 353 12.77 -4.13 8.24
N ALA A 354 12.50 -5.19 7.48
CA ALA A 354 13.22 -5.54 6.26
C ALA A 354 13.15 -4.40 5.23
N SER A 355 11.95 -3.86 4.98
CA SER A 355 11.74 -2.66 4.17
C SER A 355 12.51 -1.45 4.70
N SER A 356 12.46 -1.20 6.01
CA SER A 356 13.13 -0.08 6.66
C SER A 356 14.65 -0.12 6.56
N LEU A 357 15.30 -1.27 6.30
CA LEU A 357 16.74 -1.34 6.06
C LEU A 357 17.18 -0.37 4.96
N GLN A 358 16.39 -0.27 3.88
CA GLN A 358 16.64 0.62 2.74
C GLN A 358 16.48 2.11 3.07
N ARG A 359 16.07 2.45 4.30
CA ARG A 359 16.02 3.82 4.83
C ARG A 359 17.18 4.13 5.77
N LEU A 360 17.90 3.12 6.23
CA LEU A 360 19.01 3.31 7.18
C LEU A 360 20.31 3.62 6.43
N PRO A 361 21.24 4.37 7.03
CA PRO A 361 22.61 4.49 6.54
C PRO A 361 23.22 3.10 6.33
N VAL A 362 23.88 2.88 5.19
CA VAL A 362 24.37 1.56 4.76
C VAL A 362 25.18 0.86 5.86
N GLY A 363 26.10 1.57 6.52
CA GLY A 363 26.94 1.02 7.59
C GLY A 363 26.21 0.60 8.87
N GLN A 364 24.89 0.81 8.99
CA GLN A 364 24.08 0.41 10.15
C GLN A 364 23.04 -0.68 9.84
N ARG A 365 23.01 -1.20 8.60
CA ARG A 365 21.98 -2.18 8.17
C ARG A 365 22.26 -3.60 8.64
N ALA A 366 23.53 -4.01 8.63
CA ALA A 366 23.92 -5.40 8.83
C ALA A 366 23.42 -6.03 10.14
N PRO A 367 23.51 -5.38 11.32
CA PRO A 367 23.03 -6.00 12.56
C PRO A 367 21.53 -6.33 12.55
N ILE A 368 20.72 -5.46 11.96
CA ILE A 368 19.26 -5.66 11.87
C ILE A 368 18.95 -6.73 10.82
N ALA A 369 19.60 -6.69 9.66
CA ALA A 369 19.47 -7.72 8.64
C ALA A 369 19.84 -9.12 9.17
N LEU A 370 20.94 -9.25 9.91
CA LEU A 370 21.34 -10.51 10.55
C LEU A 370 20.27 -11.06 11.48
N ALA A 371 19.67 -10.20 12.30
CA ALA A 371 18.59 -10.61 13.20
C ALA A 371 17.34 -11.10 12.43
N LEU A 372 17.05 -10.51 11.25
CA LEU A 372 15.94 -10.94 10.39
C LEU A 372 16.25 -12.25 9.66
N VAL A 373 17.44 -12.42 9.10
CA VAL A 373 17.85 -13.68 8.43
C VAL A 373 17.85 -14.86 9.40
N GLY A 374 18.16 -14.61 10.68
CA GLY A 374 18.07 -15.64 11.73
C GLY A 374 16.66 -16.13 12.07
N ARG A 375 15.60 -15.55 11.47
CA ARG A 375 14.20 -15.93 11.71
C ARG A 375 13.77 -17.04 10.76
N GLN A 376 13.96 -18.29 11.20
CA GLN A 376 13.63 -19.46 10.38
C GLN A 376 12.17 -19.50 9.93
N GLU A 377 11.25 -18.90 10.69
CA GLU A 377 9.83 -18.85 10.30
C GLU A 377 9.55 -18.00 9.05
N ASP A 378 10.50 -17.16 8.62
CA ASP A 378 10.37 -16.27 7.46
C ASP A 378 11.06 -16.81 6.20
N GLN A 379 11.71 -17.99 6.28
CA GLN A 379 12.57 -18.51 5.21
C GLN A 379 11.83 -18.69 3.87
N ASP A 380 10.53 -19.05 3.94
CA ASP A 380 9.67 -19.34 2.79
C ASP A 380 8.68 -18.19 2.50
N ASP A 381 8.83 -17.05 3.16
CA ASP A 381 8.01 -15.86 2.88
C ASP A 381 8.39 -15.26 1.52
N HIS A 382 7.39 -14.82 0.75
CA HIS A 382 7.59 -14.37 -0.63
C HIS A 382 8.28 -12.98 -0.73
N ASP A 383 8.23 -12.15 0.31
CA ASP A 383 8.74 -10.77 0.30
C ASP A 383 9.94 -10.57 1.23
N LEU A 384 9.88 -11.14 2.44
CA LEU A 384 10.81 -10.88 3.54
C LEU A 384 12.27 -11.14 3.16
N PRO A 385 12.67 -12.34 2.67
CA PRO A 385 14.05 -12.61 2.28
C PRO A 385 14.57 -11.66 1.21
N LEU A 386 13.71 -11.29 0.24
CA LEU A 386 14.07 -10.38 -0.85
C LEU A 386 14.29 -8.95 -0.34
N LEU A 387 13.42 -8.43 0.52
CA LEU A 387 13.56 -7.08 1.07
C LEU A 387 14.75 -6.97 2.02
N VAL A 388 15.04 -8.02 2.80
CA VAL A 388 16.27 -8.10 3.59
C VAL A 388 17.48 -7.98 2.68
N TRP A 389 17.50 -8.74 1.58
CA TRP A 389 18.58 -8.64 0.60
C TRP A 389 18.68 -7.25 -0.05
N TYR A 390 17.58 -6.65 -0.49
CA TYR A 390 17.61 -5.32 -1.12
C TYR A 390 18.21 -4.28 -0.17
N GLY A 391 17.84 -4.31 1.11
CA GLY A 391 18.44 -3.47 2.13
C GLY A 391 19.91 -3.77 2.41
N LEU A 392 20.29 -5.05 2.41
CA LEU A 392 21.62 -5.52 2.79
C LEU A 392 22.66 -5.42 1.66
N SER A 393 22.26 -5.59 0.40
CA SER A 393 23.18 -5.70 -0.74
C SER A 393 24.18 -4.54 -0.88
N PRO A 394 23.85 -3.27 -0.56
CA PRO A 394 24.83 -2.19 -0.63
C PRO A 394 25.90 -2.24 0.47
N VAL A 395 25.69 -3.01 1.54
CA VAL A 395 26.70 -3.18 2.61
C VAL A 395 27.97 -3.81 2.06
N GLY A 396 27.87 -4.65 1.02
CA GLY A 396 29.02 -5.27 0.38
C GLY A 396 30.03 -4.28 -0.21
N ASP A 397 29.63 -3.05 -0.49
CA ASP A 397 30.54 -2.00 -1.00
C ASP A 397 31.23 -1.21 0.11
N VAL A 398 30.68 -1.26 1.34
CA VAL A 398 31.12 -0.43 2.48
C VAL A 398 31.82 -1.26 3.54
N ASP A 399 31.26 -2.43 3.86
CA ASP A 399 31.78 -3.38 4.83
C ASP A 399 31.48 -4.83 4.38
N PRO A 400 32.26 -5.37 3.43
CA PRO A 400 32.07 -6.75 2.96
C PRO A 400 32.16 -7.80 4.08
N ALA A 401 32.93 -7.52 5.15
CA ALA A 401 33.11 -8.46 6.26
C ALA A 401 31.81 -8.63 7.06
N ALA A 402 30.97 -7.59 7.13
CA ALA A 402 29.66 -7.66 7.78
C ALA A 402 28.67 -8.59 7.07
N LEU A 403 28.92 -9.00 5.82
CA LEU A 403 28.08 -9.95 5.08
C LEU A 403 28.42 -11.42 5.38
N VAL A 404 29.63 -11.71 5.86
CA VAL A 404 30.09 -13.09 6.11
C VAL A 404 29.14 -13.85 7.06
N PRO A 405 28.68 -13.28 8.19
CA PRO A 405 27.77 -13.99 9.09
C PRO A 405 26.35 -14.12 8.56
N VAL A 406 25.98 -13.39 7.50
CA VAL A 406 24.65 -13.51 6.86
C VAL A 406 24.61 -14.71 5.91
N ALA A 407 25.76 -15.05 5.32
CA ALA A 407 25.87 -16.13 4.34
C ALA A 407 26.09 -17.52 4.96
N GLN A 408 26.24 -17.59 6.29
CA GLN A 408 26.43 -18.82 7.08
C GLN A 408 25.10 -19.20 7.75
#